data_AF-A0A2T4LJX5-F1
#
_entry.id   AF-A0A2T4LJX5-F1
#
_cell.length_a   1.000
_cell.length_b   1.000
_cell.length_c   1.000
_cell.angle_alpha   90.00
_cell.angle_beta   90.00
_cell.angle_gamma   90.00
#
_symmetry.space_group_name_H-M   'P 1'
#
loop_
_entity.id
_entity.type
_entity.pdbx_description
1 polymer ?
#
loop_
_entity_poly.entity_id
_entity_poly.type
_entity_poly.pdbx_seq_one_letter_code
_entity_poly.pdbx_strand_id
1 'polypeptide(L)'
;ERIGKKFQGGDEYPVLHGRASMSESKGTLGKSLRSFTPIYDGDEQIGAVAVGIPMENVNEAFANANRDIILGAIFGILVGIVGAILLSRYIKKILHGLEPSGIAQLLGERNTMLQSVHEGIVAVNRDSRINLVNKSAQDI
;
A
#
# COMPACT_ATOMS: atom_id res chain seq x y z
N GLU A 1 21.65 11.10 41.92
CA GLU A 1 22.79 10.53 42.70
C GLU A 1 24.13 10.39 41.94
N ARG A 2 24.32 10.98 40.74
CA ARG A 2 25.58 10.83 39.97
C ARG A 2 26.36 12.14 39.75
N ILE A 3 25.94 13.21 40.42
CA ILE A 3 26.59 14.53 40.33
C ILE A 3 28.02 14.43 40.91
N GLY A 4 28.99 15.02 40.21
CA GLY A 4 30.41 14.99 40.57
C GLY A 4 31.18 13.73 40.16
N LYS A 5 30.49 12.70 39.61
CA LYS A 5 31.15 11.50 39.08
C LYS A 5 31.53 11.71 37.60
N LYS A 6 32.57 11.00 37.13
CA LYS A 6 32.94 10.99 35.70
C LYS A 6 31.76 10.53 34.84
N PHE A 7 31.58 11.21 33.71
CA PHE A 7 30.64 10.80 32.68
C PHE A 7 30.98 9.39 32.19
N GLN A 8 29.97 8.59 31.88
CA GLN A 8 30.13 7.20 31.42
C GLN A 8 29.47 7.06 30.05
N GLY A 9 30.28 6.75 29.03
CA GLY A 9 29.82 6.62 27.66
C GLY A 9 30.98 6.53 26.65
N GLY A 10 32.11 7.18 26.96
CA GLY A 10 33.33 7.13 26.15
C GLY A 10 33.24 7.93 24.85
N ASP A 11 32.14 8.64 24.63
CA ASP A 11 31.80 9.39 23.43
C ASP A 11 31.79 10.91 23.65
N GLU A 12 32.15 11.36 24.86
CA GLU A 12 32.27 12.77 25.22
C GLU A 12 33.54 13.46 24.68
N TYR A 13 34.51 12.69 24.19
CA TYR A 13 35.81 13.25 23.79
C TYR A 13 35.71 14.40 22.76
N PRO A 14 34.89 14.33 21.69
CA PRO A 14 34.79 15.41 20.72
C PRO A 14 34.25 16.71 21.31
N VAL A 15 33.28 16.63 22.24
CA VAL A 15 32.67 17.82 22.84
C VAL A 15 33.62 18.54 23.79
N LEU A 16 34.53 17.81 24.43
CA LEU A 16 35.59 18.40 25.25
C LEU A 16 36.66 19.13 24.43
N HIS A 17 36.63 19.00 23.10
CA HIS A 17 37.48 19.73 22.15
C HIS A 17 36.68 20.77 21.35
N GLY A 18 35.60 21.28 21.93
CA GLY A 18 34.76 22.31 21.32
C GLY A 18 33.88 21.86 20.15
N ARG A 19 33.79 20.56 19.87
CA ARG A 19 32.99 20.04 18.73
C ARG A 19 31.69 19.42 19.21
N ALA A 20 30.56 19.97 18.78
CA ALA A 20 29.28 19.31 18.95
C ALA A 20 29.30 17.93 18.27
N SER A 21 28.78 16.91 18.94
CA SER A 21 28.77 15.54 18.44
C SER A 21 27.46 14.84 18.74
N MET A 22 27.11 13.88 17.89
CA MET A 22 25.97 13.00 18.09
C MET A 22 26.46 11.55 18.05
N SER A 23 26.01 10.75 19.00
CA SER A 23 26.51 9.39 19.20
C SER A 23 25.37 8.48 19.66
N GLU A 24 25.33 7.28 19.09
CA GLU A 24 24.53 6.19 19.64
C GLU A 24 25.43 5.29 20.48
N SER A 25 25.20 5.25 21.79
CA SER A 25 26.02 4.41 22.66
C SER A 25 25.26 4.01 23.92
N LYS A 26 25.80 2.98 24.60
CA LYS A 26 25.22 2.37 25.79
C LYS A 26 25.76 3.07 27.03
N GLY A 27 24.91 3.92 27.62
CA GLY A 27 25.20 4.57 28.88
C GLY A 27 24.60 3.82 30.07
N THR A 28 24.54 4.48 31.21
CA THR A 28 23.98 3.93 32.45
C THR A 28 22.47 3.80 32.42
N LEU A 29 21.82 4.41 31.43
CA LEU A 29 20.37 4.36 31.17
C LEU A 29 20.04 3.46 29.98
N GLY A 30 20.97 2.62 29.52
CA GLY A 30 20.78 1.75 28.36
C GLY A 30 21.22 2.39 27.03
N LYS A 31 20.75 1.82 25.91
CA LYS A 31 21.08 2.31 24.56
C LYS A 31 20.32 3.63 24.33
N SER A 32 21.04 4.70 24.01
CA SER A 32 20.44 6.01 23.82
C SER A 32 21.11 6.77 22.67
N LEU A 33 20.30 7.56 21.96
CA LEU A 33 20.83 8.58 21.06
C LEU A 33 21.20 9.78 21.91
N ARG A 34 22.47 10.20 21.86
CA ARG A 34 23.00 11.27 22.69
C ARG A 34 23.56 12.37 21.82
N SER A 35 23.21 13.60 22.18
CA SER A 35 23.74 14.82 21.58
C SER A 35 24.57 15.56 22.62
N PHE A 36 25.76 15.97 22.23
CA PHE A 36 26.71 16.69 23.06
C PHE A 36 26.96 18.07 22.48
N THR A 37 26.90 19.10 23.31
CA THR A 37 27.17 20.49 22.91
C THR A 37 28.11 21.16 23.91
N PRO A 38 29.19 21.82 23.48
CA PRO A 38 30.10 22.52 24.37
C PRO A 38 29.43 23.78 24.95
N ILE A 39 29.81 24.17 26.16
CA ILE A 39 29.36 25.40 26.82
C ILE A 39 30.57 26.32 26.96
N TYR A 40 30.41 27.57 26.56
CA TYR A 40 31.45 28.59 26.59
C TYR A 40 31.08 29.75 27.51
N ASP A 41 32.08 30.35 28.13
CA ASP A 41 32.03 31.69 28.75
C ASP A 41 33.07 32.56 28.03
N GLY A 42 32.60 33.48 27.19
CA GLY A 42 33.47 34.13 26.19
C GLY A 42 34.07 33.12 25.21
N ASP A 43 35.39 33.15 25.04
CA ASP A 43 36.15 32.21 24.19
C ASP A 43 36.61 30.95 24.96
N GLU A 44 36.35 30.88 26.27
CA GLU A 44 36.78 29.76 27.11
C GLU A 44 35.68 28.69 27.21
N GLN A 45 36.03 27.44 26.88
CA GLN A 45 35.11 26.32 27.08
C GLN A 45 35.07 25.93 28.56
N ILE A 46 33.93 26.17 29.21
CA ILE A 46 33.72 25.87 30.64
C ILE A 46 33.02 24.53 30.89
N GLY A 47 32.51 23.87 29.85
CA GLY A 47 31.90 22.55 30.01
C GLY A 47 31.26 21.97 28.75
N ALA A 48 30.40 20.99 28.96
CA ALA A 48 29.59 20.35 27.93
C ALA A 48 28.24 19.91 28.51
N VAL A 49 27.18 20.00 27.71
CA VAL A 49 25.88 19.41 27.99
C VAL A 49 25.67 18.17 27.13
N ALA A 50 25.12 17.11 27.72
CA ALA A 50 24.73 15.90 27.02
C ALA A 50 23.23 15.66 27.22
N VAL A 51 22.47 15.55 26.14
CA VAL A 51 21.06 15.18 26.15
C VAL A 51 20.91 13.82 25.49
N GLY A 52 20.30 12.87 26.19
CA GLY A 52 20.10 11.51 25.72
C GLY A 52 18.63 11.13 25.65
N ILE A 53 18.19 10.60 24.51
CA ILE A 53 16.87 9.99 24.35
C ILE A 53 17.06 8.46 24.37
N PRO A 54 16.41 7.72 25.29
CA PRO A 54 16.46 6.27 25.30
C PRO A 54 15.94 5.70 23.97
N MET A 55 16.69 4.78 23.36
CA MET A 55 16.25 4.15 22.09
C MET A 55 15.06 3.21 22.30
N GLU A 56 14.84 2.72 23.51
CA GLU A 56 13.65 1.92 23.85
C GLU A 56 12.37 2.73 23.63
N ASN A 57 12.34 4.00 24.04
CA ASN A 57 11.23 4.92 23.80
C ASN A 57 11.02 5.22 22.31
N VAL A 58 12.11 5.30 21.54
CA VAL A 58 12.06 5.50 20.09
C VAL A 58 11.45 4.25 19.44
N ASN A 59 11.92 3.07 19.80
CA ASN A 59 11.42 1.80 19.27
C ASN A 59 9.97 1.52 19.67
N GLU A 60 9.54 1.84 20.89
CA GLU A 60 8.14 1.69 21.31
C GLU A 60 7.20 2.64 20.55
N ALA A 61 7.64 3.88 20.29
CA ALA A 61 6.88 4.81 19.45
C ALA A 61 6.75 4.28 18.01
N PHE A 62 7.81 3.70 17.44
CA PHE A 62 7.77 3.05 16.12
C PHE A 62 6.99 1.73 16.11
N ALA A 63 7.06 0.92 17.18
CA ALA A 63 6.40 -0.38 17.27
C ALA A 63 4.88 -0.24 17.39
N ASN A 64 4.41 0.72 18.17
CA ASN A 64 2.98 0.99 18.29
C ASN A 64 2.40 1.58 17.00
N ALA A 65 3.10 2.52 16.37
CA ALA A 65 2.68 3.08 15.07
C ALA A 65 2.63 2.00 13.96
N ASN A 66 3.56 1.04 13.97
CA ASN A 66 3.58 -0.04 12.99
C ASN A 66 2.42 -1.04 13.15
N ARG A 67 1.91 -1.24 14.37
CA ARG A 67 0.86 -2.25 14.62
C ARG A 67 -0.43 -1.92 13.89
N ASP A 68 -0.88 -0.66 13.96
CA ASP A 68 -2.13 -0.23 13.33
C ASP A 68 -2.00 -0.23 11.80
N ILE A 69 -0.83 0.13 11.27
CA ILE A 69 -0.54 0.07 9.83
C ILE A 69 -0.60 -1.37 9.33
N ILE A 70 0.04 -2.31 10.04
CA ILE A 70 0.04 -3.73 9.66
C ILE A 70 -1.38 -4.30 9.73
N LEU A 71 -2.15 -4.00 10.78
CA LEU A 71 -3.53 -4.44 10.91
C LEU A 71 -4.41 -3.88 9.79
N GLY A 72 -4.26 -2.59 9.46
CA GLY A 72 -4.96 -1.95 8.34
C GLY A 72 -4.60 -2.59 7.00
N ALA A 73 -3.32 -2.90 6.77
CA ALA A 73 -2.85 -3.56 5.55
C ALA A 73 -3.44 -4.97 5.41
N ILE A 74 -3.42 -5.78 6.48
CA ILE A 74 -4.03 -7.12 6.48
C ILE A 74 -5.53 -7.03 6.20
N PHE A 75 -6.23 -6.10 6.86
CA PHE A 75 -7.65 -5.89 6.64
C PHE A 75 -7.95 -5.46 5.20
N GLY A 76 -7.17 -4.52 4.65
CA GLY A 76 -7.31 -4.07 3.27
C GLY A 76 -7.09 -5.20 2.26
N ILE A 77 -6.09 -6.05 2.47
CA ILE A 77 -5.83 -7.23 1.63
C ILE A 77 -7.01 -8.20 1.71
N LEU A 78 -7.52 -8.50 2.90
CA LEU A 78 -8.68 -9.39 3.07
C LEU A 78 -9.91 -8.87 2.34
N VAL A 79 -10.24 -7.58 2.51
CA VAL A 79 -11.35 -6.94 1.81
C VAL A 79 -11.15 -6.97 0.29
N GLY A 80 -9.93 -6.71 -0.19
CA GLY A 80 -9.59 -6.77 -1.61
C GLY A 80 -9.79 -8.16 -2.21
N ILE A 81 -9.32 -9.21 -1.52
CA ILE A 81 -9.47 -10.61 -1.95
C ILE A 81 -10.96 -10.99 -1.99
N VAL A 82 -11.71 -10.69 -0.92
CA VAL A 82 -13.15 -10.98 -0.85
C VAL A 82 -13.90 -10.24 -1.95
N GLY A 83 -13.60 -8.95 -2.17
CA GLY A 83 -14.19 -8.15 -3.23
C GLY A 83 -13.90 -8.72 -4.63
N ALA A 84 -12.65 -9.10 -4.91
CA ALA A 84 -12.27 -9.71 -6.18
C ALA A 84 -13.01 -11.04 -6.43
N ILE A 85 -13.13 -11.90 -5.42
CA ILE A 85 -13.86 -13.17 -5.51
C ILE A 85 -15.35 -12.93 -5.76
N LEU A 86 -15.97 -12.00 -5.04
CA LEU A 86 -17.38 -11.66 -5.21
C LEU A 86 -17.64 -11.09 -6.61
N LEU A 87 -16.79 -10.19 -7.09
CA LEU A 87 -16.89 -9.61 -8.42
C LEU A 87 -16.73 -10.67 -9.52
N SER A 88 -15.73 -11.54 -9.38
CA SER A 88 -15.51 -12.66 -10.31
C SER A 88 -16.73 -13.59 -10.37
N ARG A 89 -17.30 -13.94 -9.21
CA ARG A 89 -18.52 -14.74 -9.12
C ARG A 89 -19.73 -14.04 -9.72
N TYR A 90 -19.88 -12.75 -9.48
CA TYR A 90 -20.97 -11.94 -10.02
C TYR A 90 -20.91 -11.89 -11.56
N ILE A 91 -19.73 -11.63 -12.12
CA ILE A 91 -19.52 -11.63 -13.57
C ILE A 91 -19.82 -13.01 -14.16
N LYS A 92 -19.27 -14.09 -13.58
CA LYS A 92 -19.57 -15.47 -14.03
C LYS A 92 -21.07 -15.76 -13.99
N LYS A 93 -21.80 -15.28 -12.97
CA LYS A 93 -23.25 -15.45 -12.88
C LYS A 93 -24.00 -14.68 -13.97
N ILE A 94 -23.61 -13.43 -14.27
CA ILE A 94 -24.19 -12.64 -15.37
C ILE A 94 -23.95 -13.33 -16.72
N LEU A 95 -22.74 -13.87 -16.91
CA LEU A 95 -22.38 -14.61 -18.11
C LEU A 95 -23.01 -16.01 -18.17
N HIS A 96 -23.96 -16.35 -17.29
CA HIS A 96 -24.60 -17.66 -17.19
C HIS A 96 -23.59 -18.82 -17.06
N GLY A 97 -22.43 -18.57 -16.46
CA GLY A 97 -21.34 -19.53 -16.33
C GLY A 97 -20.53 -19.74 -17.61
N LEU A 98 -20.85 -19.05 -18.71
CA LEU A 98 -20.08 -19.09 -19.94
C LEU A 98 -18.86 -18.18 -19.84
N GLU A 99 -17.73 -18.66 -20.35
CA GLU A 99 -16.58 -17.81 -20.60
C GLU A 99 -16.81 -16.93 -21.84
N PRO A 100 -16.13 -15.77 -21.97
CA PRO A 100 -16.30 -14.87 -23.11
C PRO A 100 -16.14 -15.55 -24.49
N SER A 101 -15.22 -16.52 -24.58
CA SER A 101 -15.02 -17.36 -25.76
C SER A 101 -16.26 -18.18 -26.10
N GLY A 102 -16.89 -18.80 -25.09
CA GLY A 102 -18.12 -19.57 -25.25
C GLY A 102 -19.30 -18.71 -25.71
N ILE A 103 -19.40 -17.48 -25.20
CA ILE A 103 -20.43 -16.51 -25.65
C ILE A 103 -20.22 -16.12 -27.11
N ALA A 104 -18.97 -15.83 -27.49
CA ALA A 104 -18.63 -15.50 -28.87
C ALA A 104 -18.97 -16.65 -29.83
N GLN A 105 -18.68 -17.89 -29.43
CA GLN A 105 -19.03 -19.07 -30.20
C GLN A 105 -20.55 -19.23 -30.34
N LEU A 106 -21.30 -19.18 -29.23
CA LEU A 106 -22.76 -19.32 -29.25
C LEU A 106 -23.43 -18.24 -30.11
N LEU A 107 -22.96 -17.00 -30.02
CA LEU A 107 -23.45 -15.91 -30.87
C LEU A 107 -23.10 -16.11 -32.35
N GLY A 108 -21.89 -16.61 -32.64
CA GLY A 108 -21.46 -16.95 -33.99
C GLY A 108 -22.31 -18.06 -34.62
N GLU A 109 -22.56 -19.14 -33.88
CA GLU A 109 -23.42 -20.25 -34.30
C GLU A 109 -24.86 -19.77 -34.56
N ARG A 110 -25.43 -18.97 -33.64
CA ARG A 110 -26.76 -18.39 -33.81
C ARG A 110 -26.86 -17.49 -35.05
N ASN A 111 -25.87 -16.63 -35.27
CA ASN A 111 -25.83 -15.77 -36.46
C ASN A 111 -25.70 -16.61 -37.73
N THR A 112 -24.87 -17.65 -37.72
CA THR A 112 -24.69 -18.54 -38.88
C THR A 112 -25.99 -19.25 -39.23
N MET A 113 -26.70 -19.76 -38.22
CA MET A 113 -28.04 -20.35 -38.40
C MET A 113 -29.02 -19.34 -39.03
N LEU A 114 -29.11 -18.12 -38.50
CA LEU A 114 -29.99 -17.08 -39.04
C LEU A 114 -29.65 -16.72 -40.50
N GLN A 115 -28.36 -16.67 -40.83
CA GLN A 115 -27.87 -16.38 -42.18
C GLN A 115 -28.09 -17.54 -43.16
N SER A 116 -28.26 -18.79 -42.67
CA SER A 116 -28.54 -19.97 -43.51
C SER A 116 -30.03 -20.23 -43.76
N VAL A 117 -30.94 -19.57 -43.03
CA VAL A 117 -32.39 -19.72 -43.21
C VAL A 117 -32.77 -19.18 -44.60
N HIS A 118 -33.54 -19.96 -45.36
CA HIS A 118 -33.92 -19.60 -46.73
C HIS A 118 -34.96 -18.48 -46.76
N GLU A 119 -35.81 -18.40 -45.74
CA GLU A 119 -36.76 -17.32 -45.55
C GLU A 119 -36.06 -16.01 -45.20
N GLY A 120 -36.54 -14.90 -45.78
CA GLY A 120 -36.11 -13.56 -45.38
C GLY A 120 -36.60 -13.22 -43.97
N ILE A 121 -35.66 -12.86 -43.09
CA ILE A 121 -35.92 -12.44 -41.71
C ILE A 121 -35.51 -10.98 -41.56
N VAL A 122 -36.49 -10.14 -41.19
CA VAL A 122 -36.28 -8.74 -40.81
C VAL A 122 -36.85 -8.54 -39.41
N ALA A 123 -35.99 -8.15 -38.47
CA ALA A 123 -36.43 -7.78 -37.13
C ALA A 123 -36.36 -6.26 -36.94
N VAL A 124 -37.40 -5.72 -36.31
CA VAL A 124 -37.54 -4.30 -35.97
C VAL A 124 -37.64 -4.14 -34.46
N ASN A 125 -37.01 -3.10 -33.94
CA ASN A 125 -37.08 -2.77 -32.52
C ASN A 125 -38.34 -1.95 -32.20
N ARG A 126 -38.53 -1.61 -30.91
CA ARG A 126 -39.66 -0.79 -30.44
C ARG A 126 -39.72 0.61 -31.05
N ASP A 127 -38.60 1.11 -31.58
CA ASP A 127 -38.48 2.42 -32.22
C ASP A 127 -38.63 2.33 -33.76
N SER A 128 -39.17 1.22 -34.27
CA SER A 128 -39.34 0.96 -35.70
C SER A 128 -38.05 0.97 -36.52
N ARG A 129 -36.88 0.76 -35.89
CA ARG A 129 -35.59 0.60 -36.57
C ARG A 129 -35.30 -0.87 -36.81
N ILE A 130 -34.84 -1.17 -38.02
CA ILE A 130 -34.35 -2.51 -38.37
C ILE A 130 -33.10 -2.80 -37.54
N ASN A 131 -33.11 -3.90 -36.78
CA ASN A 131 -31.99 -4.32 -35.94
C ASN A 131 -31.32 -5.62 -36.43
N LEU A 132 -31.97 -6.37 -37.32
CA LEU A 132 -31.43 -7.59 -37.91
C LEU A 132 -32.06 -7.84 -39.28
N VAL A 133 -31.21 -8.18 -40.25
CA VAL A 133 -31.60 -8.65 -41.58
C VAL A 133 -30.69 -9.82 -41.93
N ASN A 134 -31.25 -10.98 -42.30
CA ASN A 134 -30.45 -12.09 -42.81
C ASN A 134 -30.15 -11.95 -44.31
N LYS A 135 -29.18 -12.71 -44.83
CA LYS A 135 -28.80 -12.73 -46.26
C LYS A 135 -30.00 -12.92 -47.17
N SER A 136 -30.85 -13.90 -46.89
CA SER A 136 -32.03 -14.18 -47.71
C SER A 136 -32.98 -12.98 -47.83
N ALA A 137 -33.09 -12.12 -46.81
CA ALA A 137 -33.86 -10.87 -46.91
C ALA A 137 -33.14 -9.72 -47.63
N GLN A 138 -31.82 -9.79 -47.78
CA GLN A 138 -31.03 -8.83 -48.57
C GLN A 138 -31.06 -9.16 -50.07
N ASP A 139 -31.25 -10.44 -50.40
CA ASP A 139 -31.25 -10.96 -51.77
C ASP A 139 -32.66 -10.92 -52.43
N ILE A 140 -33.69 -10.42 -51.73
CA ILE A 140 -35.07 -10.20 -52.22
C ILE A 140 -35.24 -8.73 -52.62
#